data_AF-A0A7H9EJB4-F1
#
_entry.id   AF-A0A7H9EJB4-F1
#
_cell.length_a   1.000
_cell.length_b   1.000
_cell.length_c   1.000
_cell.angle_alpha   90.00
_cell.angle_beta   90.00
_cell.angle_gamma   90.00
#
_symmetry.space_group_name_H-M   'P 1'
#
loop_
_entity.id
_entity.type
_entity.pdbx_description
1 polymer ?
#
loop_
_entity_poly.entity_id
_entity_poly.type
_entity_poly.pdbx_seq_one_letter_code
_entity_poly.pdbx_strand_id
1 'polypeptide(L)'
;MSTLISEKILVKGLNSTNQEPLNYYPNGTFVVSWEKNSTWQVQLTAINDGSLAYQMLEPEATIVWKSQQFVIKQCVDDHQNRIATKQIVATHIYSEIQRVRQNAVRSGTLTYTVNDVLAFGLNGNELGFTWQVIGSFDKHQITDLGNCSGKDILAKITEAWPDAVIYPDNKLIKVYQQNAFTTNNSNRIDYLNNASEVKLTYDSTGIVNKVRALGKEKEGDDAGYYFNPFVVENSDSIQRYGVHWGDDVSDERFTDANNMRQYALTQLSPEPALTIETVLNTREEPIPGDIRRVEVREDGYITEVEVVAYQYYPFDKDQVTQVTLNNQAKTILDYRNNVQANILKVIRDQRSKIGLLQANIGNLEKQHQQDTQSLNDFRSQYEKTIAELQRQLDALSGGDEQHIGKIIDVSEWQGVIDWPSVIADDVTLNIIRVQDGSTHQDLKYMENIQKCISAGGKYAVYAYFRGASTADAQQEAQDFYNRTQQVVAGKQQPLFYAIDIESVEMNGDVTQMRAGVEAYMNKLNSLGVPDSKIVLYIANHLYDSFNLNVSRPGAIWIPSYGQNDGTLAGSLKPTHPFDLWQYTSKGAVKGITGNVDMNTGTSDRFKALIK
;
A
#
# COMPACT_ATOMS: atom_id res chain seq x y z
N MET A 1 -23.97 3.82 37.62
CA MET A 1 -24.94 4.63 36.86
C MET A 1 -24.29 5.98 36.59
N SER A 2 -23.59 6.10 35.47
CA SER A 2 -23.09 7.39 34.99
C SER A 2 -24.27 8.17 34.45
N THR A 3 -24.51 9.34 35.00
CA THR A 3 -25.62 10.25 34.66
C THR A 3 -25.54 10.58 33.17
N LEU A 4 -26.45 10.02 32.37
CA LEU A 4 -26.73 10.46 31.01
C LEU A 4 -27.30 11.88 31.09
N ILE A 5 -26.43 12.87 31.12
CA ILE A 5 -26.81 14.24 30.75
C ILE A 5 -27.28 14.09 29.30
N SER A 6 -28.58 14.28 29.04
CA SER A 6 -29.08 14.35 27.67
C SER A 6 -28.21 15.36 26.92
N GLU A 7 -27.59 14.97 25.82
CA GLU A 7 -26.75 15.83 24.98
C GLU A 7 -27.63 16.93 24.35
N LYS A 8 -27.94 17.97 25.13
CA LYS A 8 -28.81 19.06 24.69
C LYS A 8 -28.04 19.97 23.75
N ILE A 9 -28.69 20.33 22.65
CA ILE A 9 -28.25 21.41 21.78
C ILE A 9 -28.63 22.72 22.46
N LEU A 10 -27.66 23.61 22.66
CA LEU A 10 -27.90 24.94 23.21
C LEU A 10 -27.76 25.99 22.11
N VAL A 11 -28.60 27.01 22.16
CA VAL A 11 -28.56 28.17 21.26
C VAL A 11 -28.20 29.40 22.07
N LYS A 12 -27.20 30.13 21.59
CA LYS A 12 -26.78 31.42 22.10
C LYS A 12 -27.10 32.47 21.04
N GLY A 13 -28.08 33.32 21.31
CA GLY A 13 -28.48 34.39 20.39
C GLY A 13 -27.35 35.39 20.10
N LEU A 14 -27.48 36.12 19.00
CA LEU A 14 -26.51 37.14 18.60
C LEU A 14 -26.39 38.21 19.69
N ASN A 15 -25.15 38.52 20.12
CA ASN A 15 -24.85 39.46 21.21
C ASN A 15 -25.46 39.12 22.58
N SER A 16 -26.02 37.92 22.75
CA SER A 16 -26.56 37.44 24.02
C SER A 16 -25.50 36.68 24.81
N THR A 17 -25.51 36.82 26.14
CA THR A 17 -24.76 35.93 27.05
C THR A 17 -25.54 34.68 27.43
N ASN A 18 -26.86 34.67 27.19
CA ASN A 18 -27.74 33.59 27.61
C ASN A 18 -27.71 32.45 26.59
N GLN A 19 -27.69 31.23 27.12
CA GLN A 19 -27.80 29.99 26.34
C GLN A 19 -29.13 29.32 26.69
N GLU A 20 -29.91 29.00 25.66
CA GLU A 20 -31.21 28.35 25.81
C GLU A 20 -31.19 26.97 25.14
N PRO A 21 -31.78 25.94 25.74
CA PRO A 21 -31.87 24.63 25.11
C PRO A 21 -32.84 24.67 23.92
N LEU A 22 -32.42 24.12 22.79
CA LEU A 22 -33.31 23.90 21.65
C LEU A 22 -34.22 22.71 21.97
N ASN A 23 -35.54 22.95 22.07
CA ASN A 23 -36.46 21.93 22.59
C ASN A 23 -37.09 21.06 21.49
N TYR A 24 -37.24 21.58 20.26
CA TYR A 24 -37.98 20.86 19.23
C TYR A 24 -37.28 20.89 17.86
N TYR A 25 -36.74 19.74 17.49
CA TYR A 25 -36.09 19.47 16.21
C TYR A 25 -36.29 17.98 15.86
N PRO A 26 -36.58 17.60 14.60
CA PRO A 26 -36.65 16.20 14.22
C PRO A 26 -35.27 15.57 14.30
N ASN A 27 -35.17 14.43 15.00
CA ASN A 27 -33.92 13.73 15.24
C ASN A 27 -33.08 13.49 13.97
N GLY A 28 -33.72 13.09 12.86
CA GLY A 28 -33.06 12.80 11.58
C GLY A 28 -32.47 13.99 10.84
N THR A 29 -32.72 15.20 11.33
CA THR A 29 -32.24 16.42 10.67
C THR A 29 -30.92 16.90 11.25
N PHE A 30 -30.59 16.51 12.49
CA PHE A 30 -29.33 16.92 13.10
C PHE A 30 -28.18 16.04 12.60
N VAL A 31 -27.27 16.66 11.85
CA VAL A 31 -26.13 15.98 11.25
C VAL A 31 -24.85 16.75 11.53
N VAL A 32 -23.81 16.01 11.88
CA VAL A 32 -22.45 16.51 12.09
C VAL A 32 -21.61 16.07 10.90
N SER A 33 -21.04 17.04 10.19
CA SER A 33 -20.13 16.79 9.08
C SER A 33 -18.74 17.29 9.46
N TRP A 34 -17.74 16.44 9.31
CA TRP A 34 -16.34 16.78 9.51
C TRP A 34 -15.51 16.25 8.35
N GLU A 35 -14.55 17.06 7.92
CA GLU A 35 -13.55 16.71 6.90
C GLU A 35 -12.21 17.32 7.30
N LYS A 36 -11.18 16.48 7.33
CA LYS A 36 -9.82 16.82 7.71
C LYS A 36 -9.30 18.02 6.93
N ASN A 37 -8.77 19.02 7.65
CA ASN A 37 -8.23 20.27 7.10
C ASN A 37 -9.19 21.07 6.18
N SER A 38 -10.49 20.76 6.18
CA SER A 38 -11.47 21.38 5.29
C SER A 38 -12.63 21.97 6.10
N THR A 39 -13.63 21.15 6.43
CA THR A 39 -14.89 21.60 7.02
C THR A 39 -15.20 20.92 8.35
N TRP A 40 -15.88 21.65 9.24
CA TRP A 40 -16.56 21.08 10.40
C TRP A 40 -17.83 21.88 10.62
N GLN A 41 -18.98 21.22 10.47
CA GLN A 41 -20.27 21.88 10.53
C GLN A 41 -21.35 20.99 11.13
N VAL A 42 -22.40 21.62 11.62
CA VAL A 42 -23.64 20.99 12.04
C VAL A 42 -24.79 21.55 11.21
N GLN A 43 -25.73 20.69 10.85
CA GLN A 43 -26.97 21.09 10.19
C GLN A 43 -28.15 20.51 10.96
N LEU A 44 -29.27 21.25 11.01
CA LEU A 44 -30.50 20.79 11.65
C LEU A 44 -31.72 21.54 11.13
N THR A 45 -32.90 20.94 11.30
CA THR A 45 -34.18 21.64 11.11
C THR A 45 -34.84 21.82 12.46
N ALA A 46 -35.06 23.08 12.87
CA ALA A 46 -35.82 23.40 14.07
C ALA A 46 -37.28 23.66 13.71
N ILE A 47 -38.22 23.21 14.55
CA ILE A 47 -39.65 23.48 14.38
C ILE A 47 -40.07 24.52 15.42
N ASN A 48 -40.88 25.50 14.99
CA ASN A 48 -41.36 26.55 15.87
C ASN A 48 -42.25 25.98 16.98
N ASP A 49 -41.75 26.01 18.21
CA ASP A 49 -42.43 25.63 19.44
C ASP A 49 -42.78 26.86 20.31
N GLY A 50 -42.56 28.07 19.79
CA GLY A 50 -42.71 29.33 20.53
C GLY A 50 -41.59 29.61 21.54
N SER A 51 -40.54 28.78 21.61
CA SER A 51 -39.44 28.95 22.55
C SER A 51 -38.52 30.12 22.18
N LEU A 52 -37.85 30.67 23.19
CA LEU A 52 -36.82 31.68 22.99
C LEU A 52 -35.65 31.13 22.16
N ALA A 53 -35.27 29.87 22.36
CA ALA A 53 -34.22 29.21 21.59
C ALA A 53 -34.52 29.21 20.08
N TYR A 54 -35.76 28.90 19.68
CA TYR A 54 -36.16 28.94 18.26
C TYR A 54 -36.11 30.35 17.67
N GLN A 55 -36.50 31.37 18.45
CA GLN A 55 -36.44 32.76 18.03
C GLN A 55 -35.00 33.27 17.92
N MET A 56 -34.08 32.77 18.76
CA MET A 56 -32.65 33.09 18.72
C MET A 56 -31.90 32.46 17.53
N LEU A 57 -32.51 31.54 16.78
CA LEU A 57 -31.90 30.98 15.58
C LEU A 57 -31.91 32.03 14.46
N GLU A 58 -30.76 32.66 14.25
CA GLU A 58 -30.52 33.64 13.20
C GLU A 58 -29.05 33.55 12.74
N PRO A 59 -28.68 34.10 11.57
CA PRO A 59 -27.27 34.18 11.17
C PRO A 59 -26.41 34.84 12.24
N GLU A 60 -25.20 34.31 12.44
CA GLU A 60 -24.20 34.70 13.46
C GLU A 60 -24.55 34.32 14.92
N ALA A 61 -25.73 33.77 15.20
CA ALA A 61 -25.98 33.11 16.48
C ALA A 61 -25.12 31.82 16.61
N THR A 62 -24.92 31.34 17.84
CA THR A 62 -24.04 30.19 18.12
C THR A 62 -24.83 29.00 18.61
N ILE A 63 -24.63 27.85 17.98
CA ILE A 63 -25.05 26.54 18.47
C ILE A 63 -23.91 25.94 19.30
N VAL A 64 -24.21 25.42 20.48
CA VAL A 64 -23.26 24.71 21.34
C VAL A 64 -23.66 23.24 21.41
N TRP A 65 -22.74 22.35 21.05
CA TRP A 65 -22.92 20.90 21.12
C TRP A 65 -21.60 20.24 21.54
N LYS A 66 -21.66 19.33 22.52
CA LYS A 66 -20.48 18.67 23.13
C LYS A 66 -19.33 19.65 23.46
N SER A 67 -19.68 20.79 24.06
CA SER A 67 -18.74 21.88 24.40
C SER A 67 -18.00 22.53 23.23
N GLN A 68 -18.39 22.23 21.99
CA GLN A 68 -17.92 22.92 20.78
C GLN A 68 -18.96 23.95 20.32
N GLN A 69 -18.48 25.07 19.79
CA GLN A 69 -19.28 26.18 19.30
C GLN A 69 -19.33 26.18 17.78
N PHE A 70 -20.53 26.35 17.22
CA PHE A 70 -20.81 26.42 15.80
C PHE A 70 -21.58 27.71 15.51
N VAL A 71 -21.07 28.55 14.62
CA VAL A 71 -21.69 29.83 14.24
C VAL A 71 -22.63 29.58 13.07
N ILE A 72 -23.90 29.99 13.20
CA ILE A 72 -24.92 29.87 12.16
C ILE A 72 -24.53 30.75 10.98
N LYS A 73 -24.40 30.16 9.78
CA LYS A 73 -24.09 30.86 8.53
C LYS A 73 -25.26 30.92 7.58
N GLN A 74 -26.15 29.92 7.64
CA GLN A 74 -27.40 29.93 6.89
C GLN A 74 -28.56 29.57 7.83
N CYS A 75 -29.64 30.33 7.70
CA CYS A 75 -30.91 30.10 8.38
C CYS A 75 -32.01 30.33 7.34
N VAL A 76 -32.69 29.27 6.94
CA VAL A 76 -33.78 29.32 5.96
C VAL A 76 -35.10 29.13 6.71
N ASP A 77 -35.90 30.20 6.77
CA ASP A 77 -37.26 30.17 7.32
C ASP A 77 -38.24 29.60 6.28
N ASP A 78 -38.93 28.52 6.63
CA ASP A 78 -39.92 27.87 5.77
C ASP A 78 -41.26 27.68 6.51
N HIS A 79 -42.36 27.95 5.81
CA HIS A 79 -43.72 27.93 6.34
C HIS A 79 -44.59 27.04 5.48
N GLN A 80 -44.73 25.77 5.87
CA GLN A 80 -45.51 24.77 5.13
C GLN A 80 -46.56 24.12 6.02
N ASN A 81 -47.77 23.91 5.50
CA ASN A 81 -48.84 23.17 6.19
C ASN A 81 -49.14 23.66 7.63
N ARG A 82 -49.04 24.98 7.87
CA ARG A 82 -49.19 25.64 9.20
C ARG A 82 -48.08 25.33 10.21
N ILE A 83 -46.97 24.75 9.78
CA ILE A 83 -45.78 24.51 10.58
C ILE A 83 -44.69 25.47 10.08
N ALA A 84 -44.11 26.25 10.99
CA ALA A 84 -42.94 27.08 10.73
C ALA A 84 -41.67 26.31 11.11
N THR A 85 -40.68 26.28 10.23
CA THR A 85 -39.41 25.58 10.42
C THR A 85 -38.23 26.47 10.04
N LYS A 86 -37.09 26.22 10.65
CA LYS A 86 -35.81 26.87 10.33
C LYS A 86 -34.79 25.80 9.95
N GLN A 87 -34.30 25.82 8.72
CA GLN A 87 -33.18 24.98 8.30
C GLN A 87 -31.88 25.72 8.57
N ILE A 88 -31.00 25.12 9.37
CA ILE A 88 -29.80 25.76 9.88
C ILE A 88 -28.56 25.05 9.34
N VAL A 89 -27.59 25.83 8.88
CA VAL A 89 -26.22 25.38 8.63
C VAL A 89 -25.28 26.23 9.48
N ALA A 90 -24.56 25.59 10.39
CA ALA A 90 -23.64 26.25 11.30
C ALA A 90 -22.23 25.63 11.19
N THR A 91 -21.24 26.48 10.95
CA THR A 91 -19.82 26.05 10.84
C THR A 91 -19.14 26.21 12.18
N HIS A 92 -18.21 25.32 12.52
CA HIS A 92 -17.44 25.42 13.76
C HIS A 92 -16.78 26.80 13.90
N ILE A 93 -16.74 27.35 15.11
CA ILE A 93 -16.23 28.71 15.39
C ILE A 93 -14.80 28.96 14.90
N TYR A 94 -14.01 27.91 14.68
CA TYR A 94 -12.68 28.02 14.09
C TYR A 94 -12.71 28.69 12.71
N SER A 95 -13.78 28.55 11.94
CA SER A 95 -13.90 29.15 10.60
C SER A 95 -13.85 30.68 10.66
N GLU A 96 -14.19 31.28 11.81
CA GLU A 96 -14.09 32.72 12.05
C GLU A 96 -12.65 33.24 12.06
N ILE A 97 -11.64 32.36 12.09
CA ILE A 97 -10.23 32.73 11.94
C ILE A 97 -9.95 33.45 10.62
N GLN A 98 -10.78 33.25 9.59
CA GLN A 98 -10.72 34.00 8.33
C GLN A 98 -10.86 35.52 8.51
N ARG A 99 -11.47 35.96 9.63
CA ARG A 99 -11.63 37.37 9.96
C ARG A 99 -10.39 37.97 10.63
N VAL A 100 -9.45 37.14 11.13
CA VAL A 100 -8.15 37.61 11.62
C VAL A 100 -7.35 38.12 10.44
N ARG A 101 -6.72 39.30 10.59
CA ARG A 101 -5.90 39.93 9.55
C ARG A 101 -4.47 40.13 10.05
N GLN A 102 -3.50 39.66 9.26
CA GLN A 102 -2.09 39.96 9.44
C GLN A 102 -1.61 40.81 8.26
N ASN A 103 -1.56 42.13 8.47
CA ASN A 103 -1.18 43.09 7.43
C ASN A 103 0.34 43.27 7.31
N ALA A 104 1.10 42.96 8.36
CA ALA A 104 2.55 42.99 8.29
C ALA A 104 3.05 41.88 7.35
N VAL A 105 4.15 42.14 6.66
CA VAL A 105 4.80 41.18 5.76
C VAL A 105 6.23 40.98 6.20
N ARG A 106 6.64 39.73 6.33
CA ARG A 106 8.06 39.34 6.42
C ARG A 106 8.55 39.01 5.03
N SER A 107 9.17 40.00 4.40
CA SER A 107 9.64 39.89 3.03
C SER A 107 10.86 38.98 2.91
N GLY A 108 10.95 38.28 1.77
CA GLY A 108 12.02 37.35 1.45
C GLY A 108 11.77 35.92 1.94
N THR A 109 12.63 35.01 1.50
CA THR A 109 12.61 33.61 1.92
C THR A 109 13.26 33.46 3.29
N LEU A 110 12.45 33.13 4.30
CA LEU A 110 12.91 32.91 5.66
C LEU A 110 12.50 31.51 6.14
N THR A 111 13.31 30.94 7.03
CA THR A 111 13.06 29.63 7.63
C THR A 111 12.20 29.76 8.88
N TYR A 112 11.08 29.03 8.93
CA TYR A 112 10.11 29.07 10.01
C TYR A 112 9.84 27.68 10.59
N THR A 113 9.46 27.64 11.86
CA THR A 113 8.69 26.53 12.44
C THR A 113 7.19 26.78 12.29
N VAL A 114 6.36 25.75 12.45
CA VAL A 114 4.89 25.89 12.54
C VAL A 114 4.50 26.93 13.61
N ASN A 115 5.18 26.91 14.76
CA ASN A 115 4.92 27.86 15.83
C ASN A 115 5.27 29.29 15.45
N ASP A 116 6.33 29.53 14.68
CA ASP A 116 6.70 30.88 14.23
C ASP A 116 5.64 31.46 13.28
N VAL A 117 5.06 30.61 12.42
CA VAL A 117 4.00 31.00 11.48
C VAL A 117 2.71 31.32 12.21
N LEU A 118 2.31 30.47 13.17
CA LEU A 118 1.13 30.70 14.01
C LEU A 118 1.29 31.94 14.89
N ALA A 119 2.44 32.09 15.55
CA ALA A 119 2.74 33.25 16.37
C ALA A 119 2.73 34.55 15.54
N PHE A 120 3.23 34.50 14.31
CA PHE A 120 3.15 35.64 13.42
C PHE A 120 1.71 35.95 12.99
N GLY A 121 0.91 34.93 12.63
CA GLY A 121 -0.44 35.13 12.12
C GLY A 121 -1.50 35.44 13.18
N LEU A 122 -1.35 34.92 14.39
CA LEU A 122 -2.42 34.90 15.39
C LEU A 122 -2.08 35.64 16.69
N ASN A 123 -0.82 35.98 16.98
CA ASN A 123 -0.50 36.63 18.25
C ASN A 123 -1.17 38.02 18.35
N GLY A 124 -1.83 38.28 19.48
CA GLY A 124 -2.51 39.55 19.73
C GLY A 124 -3.77 39.80 18.90
N ASN A 125 -4.34 38.78 18.23
CA ASN A 125 -5.59 38.96 17.47
C ASN A 125 -6.76 39.35 18.38
N GLU A 126 -7.62 40.24 17.89
CA GLU A 126 -8.77 40.77 18.63
C GLU A 126 -9.90 39.76 18.84
N LEU A 127 -9.93 38.69 18.05
CA LEU A 127 -10.99 37.68 18.09
C LEU A 127 -10.73 36.59 19.13
N GLY A 128 -9.60 36.64 19.85
CA GLY A 128 -9.27 35.73 20.94
C GLY A 128 -8.87 34.32 20.48
N PHE A 129 -8.40 34.15 19.24
CA PHE A 129 -7.81 32.90 18.79
C PHE A 129 -6.48 32.65 19.48
N THR A 130 -6.26 31.40 19.88
CA THR A 130 -5.00 30.93 20.46
C THR A 130 -4.56 29.69 19.70
N TRP A 131 -3.33 29.23 19.91
CA TRP A 131 -2.83 28.05 19.21
C TRP A 131 -2.01 27.14 20.12
N GLN A 132 -1.89 25.89 19.68
CA GLN A 132 -1.03 24.88 20.27
C GLN A 132 -0.47 24.01 19.15
N VAL A 133 0.84 23.75 19.19
CA VAL A 133 1.51 22.81 18.27
C VAL A 133 1.77 21.51 19.01
N ILE A 134 1.42 20.38 18.39
CA ILE A 134 1.50 19.04 18.98
C ILE A 134 2.24 18.13 18.02
N GLY A 135 3.41 17.63 18.42
CA GLY A 135 4.31 16.86 17.57
C GLY A 135 5.63 17.59 17.28
N SER A 136 6.45 17.03 16.39
CA SER A 136 7.78 17.53 16.07
C SER A 136 7.89 17.82 14.58
N PHE A 137 7.73 19.09 14.22
CA PHE A 137 7.84 19.56 12.84
C PHE A 137 9.26 20.02 12.51
N ASP A 138 9.73 19.65 11.31
CA ASP A 138 10.93 20.22 10.73
C ASP A 138 10.71 21.68 10.35
N LYS A 139 11.79 22.43 10.12
CA LYS A 139 11.68 23.83 9.70
C LYS A 139 11.50 23.90 8.19
N HIS A 140 10.59 24.76 7.74
CA HIS A 140 10.37 25.01 6.32
C HIS A 140 10.57 26.48 5.98
N GLN A 141 11.03 26.73 4.76
CA GLN A 141 11.19 28.07 4.26
C GLN A 141 9.87 28.59 3.67
N ILE A 142 9.49 29.82 3.96
CA ILE A 142 8.32 30.46 3.37
C ILE A 142 8.76 31.81 2.84
N THR A 143 8.34 32.12 1.61
CA THR A 143 8.57 33.42 0.98
C THR A 143 7.40 34.36 1.27
N ASP A 144 7.70 35.61 1.63
CA ASP A 144 6.73 36.69 1.83
C ASP A 144 5.54 36.29 2.72
N LEU A 145 5.84 35.96 3.98
CA LEU A 145 4.81 35.60 4.95
C LEU A 145 4.11 36.87 5.47
N GLY A 146 2.84 37.06 5.11
CA GLY A 146 2.00 38.13 5.63
C GLY A 146 0.99 38.64 4.61
N ASN A 147 0.41 39.81 4.90
CA ASN A 147 -0.67 40.43 4.13
C ASN A 147 -1.81 39.46 3.81
N CYS A 148 -2.25 38.71 4.82
CA CYS A 148 -3.15 37.58 4.63
C CYS A 148 -4.13 37.43 5.81
N SER A 149 -5.14 36.58 5.64
CA SER A 149 -6.06 36.21 6.71
C SER A 149 -5.47 35.13 7.61
N GLY A 150 -6.06 34.93 8.80
CA GLY A 150 -5.74 33.79 9.65
C GLY A 150 -6.02 32.45 8.98
N LYS A 151 -6.99 32.37 8.06
CA LYS A 151 -7.23 31.17 7.23
C LYS A 151 -6.06 30.90 6.30
N ASP A 152 -5.53 31.93 5.65
CA ASP A 152 -4.37 31.81 4.75
C ASP A 152 -3.11 31.41 5.51
N ILE A 153 -2.96 31.87 6.77
CA ILE A 153 -1.87 31.41 7.65
C ILE A 153 -1.95 29.90 7.87
N LEU A 154 -3.15 29.36 8.12
CA LEU A 154 -3.34 27.93 8.28
C LEU A 154 -3.11 27.16 6.97
N ALA A 155 -3.55 27.70 5.83
CA ALA A 155 -3.30 27.11 4.51
C ALA A 155 -1.79 27.02 4.21
N LYS A 156 -1.04 28.10 4.46
CA LYS A 156 0.43 28.11 4.34
C LYS A 156 1.11 27.07 5.22
N ILE A 157 0.54 26.76 6.39
CA ILE A 157 1.05 25.68 7.24
C ILE A 157 0.82 24.33 6.57
N THR A 158 -0.39 24.02 6.11
CA THR A 158 -0.66 22.73 5.44
C THR A 158 0.06 22.57 4.10
N GLU A 159 0.39 23.67 3.42
CA GLU A 159 1.20 23.69 2.21
C GLU A 159 2.68 23.41 2.51
N ALA A 160 3.25 24.09 3.51
CA ALA A 160 4.65 23.93 3.88
C ALA A 160 4.91 22.62 4.64
N TRP A 161 3.94 22.12 5.40
CA TRP A 161 3.98 20.88 6.18
C TRP A 161 2.80 19.96 5.78
N PRO A 162 2.96 19.11 4.77
CA PRO A 162 1.90 18.20 4.31
C PRO A 162 1.42 17.21 5.38
N ASP A 163 2.22 16.96 6.42
CA ASP A 163 1.88 16.12 7.57
C ASP A 163 1.16 16.88 8.70
N ALA A 164 0.84 18.17 8.51
CA ALA A 164 0.12 18.96 9.49
C ALA A 164 -1.41 18.73 9.43
N VAL A 165 -2.01 18.51 10.60
CA VAL A 165 -3.45 18.35 10.79
C VAL A 165 -3.99 19.43 11.71
N ILE A 166 -4.94 20.22 11.22
CA ILE A 166 -5.61 21.27 11.98
C ILE A 166 -6.88 20.67 12.59
N TYR A 167 -6.91 20.56 13.92
CA TYR A 167 -8.06 20.05 14.65
C TYR A 167 -8.35 20.93 15.88
N PRO A 168 -9.17 21.98 15.71
CA PRO A 168 -9.34 23.02 16.72
C PRO A 168 -10.24 22.57 17.88
N ASP A 169 -10.13 23.26 18.99
CA ASP A 169 -11.02 23.18 20.14
C ASP A 169 -11.56 24.58 20.40
N ASN A 170 -12.78 24.83 19.92
CA ASN A 170 -13.33 26.18 19.82
C ASN A 170 -12.35 27.16 19.13
N LYS A 171 -11.84 28.16 19.87
CA LYS A 171 -10.88 29.18 19.40
C LYS A 171 -9.41 28.80 19.66
N LEU A 172 -9.15 27.64 20.26
CA LEU A 172 -7.81 27.08 20.38
C LEU A 172 -7.50 26.25 19.15
N ILE A 173 -6.65 26.77 18.27
CA ILE A 173 -6.21 26.07 17.07
C ILE A 173 -5.11 25.08 17.44
N LYS A 174 -5.43 23.78 17.40
CA LYS A 174 -4.42 22.74 17.61
C LYS A 174 -3.91 22.26 16.24
N VAL A 175 -2.61 22.34 16.05
CA VAL A 175 -1.92 21.84 14.87
C VAL A 175 -1.13 20.60 15.30
N TYR A 176 -1.59 19.45 14.84
CA TYR A 176 -0.98 18.15 15.11
C TYR A 176 -0.06 17.75 13.97
N GLN A 177 1.07 17.14 14.29
CA GLN A 177 1.76 16.29 13.33
C GLN A 177 0.94 15.02 13.12
N GLN A 178 0.90 14.51 11.88
CA GLN A 178 0.08 13.37 11.47
C GLN A 178 0.15 12.18 12.45
N ASN A 179 1.35 11.79 12.87
CA ASN A 179 1.58 10.67 13.79
C ASN A 179 1.06 10.91 15.23
N ALA A 180 0.93 12.16 15.64
CA ALA A 180 0.39 12.53 16.95
C ALA A 180 -1.13 12.72 16.91
N PHE A 181 -1.70 12.91 15.72
CA PHE A 181 -3.14 12.95 15.50
C PHE A 181 -3.75 11.55 15.38
N THR A 182 -3.06 10.65 14.69
CA THR A 182 -3.59 9.31 14.45
C THR A 182 -3.62 8.47 15.71
N THR A 183 -4.73 7.77 15.91
CA THR A 183 -4.88 6.81 17.02
C THR A 183 -5.26 5.44 16.45
N ASN A 184 -4.70 4.38 17.01
CA ASN A 184 -5.10 3.02 16.66
C ASN A 184 -5.85 2.40 17.82
N ASN A 185 -7.17 2.54 17.81
CA ASN A 185 -8.05 1.97 18.83
C ASN A 185 -8.45 0.51 18.53
N SER A 186 -7.79 -0.14 17.55
CA SER A 186 -8.13 -1.50 17.08
C SER A 186 -9.56 -1.64 16.56
N ASN A 187 -10.16 -0.53 16.12
CA ASN A 187 -11.50 -0.51 15.58
C ASN A 187 -11.53 -1.08 14.15
N ARG A 188 -12.65 -1.72 13.79
CA ARG A 188 -12.80 -2.43 12.51
C ARG A 188 -14.03 -1.98 11.73
N ILE A 189 -13.93 -2.08 10.41
CA ILE A 189 -15.01 -1.88 9.45
C ILE A 189 -15.07 -3.15 8.59
N ASP A 190 -16.09 -3.96 8.82
CA ASP A 190 -16.32 -5.24 8.19
C ASP A 190 -17.60 -5.14 7.33
N TYR A 191 -17.43 -5.24 6.01
CA TYR A 191 -18.54 -5.26 5.07
C TYR A 191 -19.51 -6.41 5.39
N LEU A 192 -20.81 -6.14 5.35
CA LEU A 192 -21.94 -7.01 5.73
C LEU A 192 -22.06 -7.32 7.23
N ASN A 193 -21.16 -6.84 8.07
CA ASN A 193 -21.27 -6.99 9.52
C ASN A 193 -21.62 -5.64 10.18
N ASN A 194 -20.69 -4.69 10.15
CA ASN A 194 -20.87 -3.38 10.78
C ASN A 194 -20.85 -2.21 9.75
N ALA A 195 -20.66 -2.53 8.47
CA ALA A 195 -20.87 -1.63 7.34
C ALA A 195 -21.81 -2.28 6.31
N SER A 196 -22.82 -1.53 5.85
CA SER A 196 -23.73 -1.96 4.78
C SER A 196 -23.15 -1.71 3.39
N GLU A 197 -22.21 -0.77 3.28
CA GLU A 197 -21.57 -0.39 2.02
C GLU A 197 -20.11 -0.06 2.26
N VAL A 198 -19.26 -0.51 1.33
CA VAL A 198 -17.87 -0.09 1.19
C VAL A 198 -17.66 0.19 -0.30
N LYS A 199 -17.44 1.46 -0.64
CA LYS A 199 -17.27 1.94 -2.00
C LYS A 199 -15.82 2.40 -2.18
N LEU A 200 -15.16 1.79 -3.14
CA LEU A 200 -13.77 2.05 -3.50
C LEU A 200 -13.76 2.85 -4.81
N THR A 201 -13.30 4.09 -4.77
CA THR A 201 -13.20 4.97 -5.94
C THR A 201 -11.74 5.15 -6.30
N TYR A 202 -11.36 4.74 -7.51
CA TYR A 202 -10.00 4.88 -8.03
C TYR A 202 -9.96 5.95 -9.11
N ASP A 203 -9.23 7.04 -8.86
CA ASP A 203 -9.20 8.23 -9.71
C ASP A 203 -7.79 8.52 -10.22
N SER A 204 -7.59 8.39 -11.53
CA SER A 204 -6.33 8.66 -12.21
C SER A 204 -6.19 10.10 -12.72
N THR A 205 -7.20 10.95 -12.55
CA THR A 205 -7.18 12.32 -13.07
C THR A 205 -6.06 13.17 -12.46
N GLY A 206 -5.69 12.88 -11.20
CA GLY A 206 -4.64 13.58 -10.46
C GLY A 206 -3.23 13.00 -10.61
N ILE A 207 -2.99 12.07 -11.54
CA ILE A 207 -1.63 11.52 -11.72
C ILE A 207 -0.72 12.61 -12.31
N VAL A 208 0.38 12.87 -11.60
CA VAL A 208 1.49 13.71 -12.06
C VAL A 208 2.77 12.94 -11.80
N ASN A 209 3.39 12.42 -12.86
CA ASN A 209 4.60 11.60 -12.76
C ASN A 209 5.80 12.22 -13.47
N LYS A 210 5.63 13.43 -14.01
CA LYS A 210 6.68 14.18 -14.67
C LYS A 210 6.45 15.68 -14.50
N VAL A 211 7.46 16.40 -14.03
CA VAL A 211 7.43 17.86 -13.88
C VAL A 211 8.74 18.48 -14.34
N ARG A 212 8.70 19.75 -14.72
CA ARG A 212 9.89 20.56 -14.93
C ARG A 212 10.19 21.33 -13.65
N ALA A 213 11.43 21.27 -13.19
CA ALA A 213 11.89 21.92 -11.98
C ALA A 213 12.72 23.18 -12.31
N LEU A 214 12.34 24.33 -11.75
CA LEU A 214 13.01 25.62 -11.88
C LEU A 214 13.43 26.12 -10.50
N GLY A 215 14.68 26.54 -10.37
CA GLY A 215 15.20 27.13 -9.14
C GLY A 215 15.17 28.65 -9.15
N LYS A 216 15.98 29.25 -8.30
CA LYS A 216 16.15 30.71 -8.23
C LYS A 216 16.70 31.30 -9.53
N GLU A 217 16.13 32.42 -9.96
CA GLU A 217 16.67 33.27 -11.00
C GLU A 217 17.76 34.22 -10.44
N LYS A 218 18.80 34.46 -11.22
CA LYS A 218 19.85 35.44 -10.93
C LYS A 218 19.38 36.82 -11.34
N GLU A 219 19.58 37.81 -10.48
CA GLU A 219 19.36 39.23 -10.81
C GLU A 219 20.66 39.87 -11.35
N GLY A 220 20.53 40.73 -12.37
CA GLY A 220 21.63 41.50 -12.96
C GLY A 220 21.95 41.15 -14.43
N ASP A 221 23.11 41.58 -14.93
CA ASP A 221 23.54 41.42 -16.33
C ASP A 221 23.78 39.94 -16.75
N ASP A 222 23.83 39.01 -15.80
CA ASP A 222 23.95 37.55 -16.02
C ASP A 222 22.58 36.87 -15.78
N ALA A 223 21.56 37.29 -16.54
CA ALA A 223 20.19 36.79 -16.42
C ALA A 223 20.12 35.29 -16.74
N GLY A 224 19.67 34.49 -15.77
CA GLY A 224 19.52 33.03 -15.89
C GLY A 224 19.27 32.36 -14.53
N TYR A 225 19.15 31.04 -14.50
CA TYR A 225 18.95 30.30 -13.25
C TYR A 225 20.27 29.97 -12.56
N TYR A 226 20.26 29.78 -11.23
CA TYR A 226 21.43 29.28 -10.49
C TYR A 226 21.85 27.86 -10.94
N PHE A 227 20.90 27.08 -11.48
CA PHE A 227 21.14 25.84 -12.20
C PHE A 227 20.19 25.75 -13.40
N ASN A 228 20.59 25.08 -14.47
CA ASN A 228 19.73 24.90 -15.64
C ASN A 228 18.45 24.12 -15.24
N PRO A 229 17.25 24.60 -15.60
CA PRO A 229 16.01 23.87 -15.37
C PRO A 229 16.09 22.44 -15.92
N PHE A 230 15.60 21.47 -15.14
CA PHE A 230 15.68 20.06 -15.48
C PHE A 230 14.36 19.36 -15.22
N VAL A 231 14.22 18.17 -15.78
CA VAL A 231 13.02 17.35 -15.64
C VAL A 231 13.20 16.37 -14.48
N VAL A 232 12.13 16.22 -13.70
CA VAL A 232 12.00 15.24 -12.63
C VAL A 232 10.85 14.32 -12.98
N GLU A 233 11.09 13.02 -12.90
CA GLU A 233 10.12 12.02 -13.32
C GLU A 233 10.16 10.79 -12.41
N ASN A 234 9.03 10.10 -12.32
CA ASN A 234 8.90 8.81 -11.66
C ASN A 234 8.79 7.72 -12.73
N SER A 235 9.88 7.03 -12.99
CA SER A 235 9.97 6.03 -14.06
C SER A 235 9.00 4.85 -13.86
N ASP A 236 8.81 4.40 -12.63
CA ASP A 236 7.90 3.29 -12.32
C ASP A 236 6.44 3.64 -12.61
N SER A 237 6.04 4.89 -12.31
CA SER A 237 4.72 5.41 -12.64
C SER A 237 4.54 5.62 -14.14
N ILE A 238 5.56 6.15 -14.84
CA ILE A 238 5.52 6.34 -16.29
C ILE A 238 5.41 5.00 -17.02
N GLN A 239 6.12 3.97 -16.56
CA GLN A 239 6.02 2.63 -17.14
C GLN A 239 4.58 2.08 -17.03
N ARG A 240 3.88 2.41 -15.95
CA ARG A 240 2.54 1.89 -15.64
C ARG A 240 1.41 2.69 -16.27
N TYR A 241 1.50 4.01 -16.23
CA TYR A 241 0.40 4.91 -16.60
C TYR A 241 0.71 5.77 -17.82
N GLY A 242 1.92 5.70 -18.36
CA GLY A 242 2.38 6.61 -19.38
C GLY A 242 2.81 7.96 -18.81
N VAL A 243 3.21 8.89 -19.68
CA VAL A 243 3.71 10.20 -19.26
C VAL A 243 2.56 11.13 -18.92
N HIS A 244 2.53 11.61 -17.67
CA HIS A 244 1.59 12.60 -17.17
C HIS A 244 2.35 13.81 -16.64
N TRP A 245 2.35 14.88 -17.44
CA TRP A 245 2.95 16.16 -17.09
C TRP A 245 2.10 16.90 -16.05
N GLY A 246 2.74 17.35 -14.98
CA GLY A 246 2.20 18.38 -14.10
C GLY A 246 2.69 19.76 -14.48
N ASP A 247 2.22 20.75 -13.71
CA ASP A 247 2.72 22.12 -13.80
C ASP A 247 4.21 22.21 -13.46
N ASP A 248 4.85 23.27 -13.95
CA ASP A 248 6.24 23.58 -13.65
C ASP A 248 6.39 23.83 -12.13
N VAL A 249 7.27 23.06 -11.49
CA VAL A 249 7.63 23.27 -10.09
C VAL A 249 8.71 24.34 -10.05
N SER A 250 8.31 25.57 -9.74
CA SER A 250 9.23 26.71 -9.60
C SER A 250 9.37 27.11 -8.14
N ASP A 251 10.61 27.22 -7.68
CA ASP A 251 10.88 27.58 -6.30
C ASP A 251 12.20 28.35 -6.14
N GLU A 252 12.06 29.65 -5.86
CA GLU A 252 13.17 30.61 -5.74
C GLU A 252 14.08 30.35 -4.53
N ARG A 253 13.72 29.43 -3.64
CA ARG A 253 14.52 29.10 -2.47
C ARG A 253 15.73 28.24 -2.82
N PHE A 254 15.68 27.52 -3.94
CA PHE A 254 16.72 26.58 -4.33
C PHE A 254 17.73 27.19 -5.31
N THR A 255 18.98 27.26 -4.88
CA THR A 255 20.14 27.55 -5.74
C THR A 255 20.96 26.30 -6.07
N ASP A 256 20.60 25.15 -5.50
CA ASP A 256 21.23 23.85 -5.73
C ASP A 256 20.26 22.87 -6.42
N ALA A 257 20.73 22.22 -7.48
CA ALA A 257 19.91 21.36 -8.32
C ALA A 257 19.48 20.06 -7.60
N ASN A 258 20.27 19.52 -6.67
CA ASN A 258 19.91 18.29 -5.97
C ASN A 258 18.80 18.54 -4.95
N ASN A 259 18.88 19.64 -4.21
CA ASN A 259 17.82 20.04 -3.29
C ASN A 259 16.50 20.33 -4.03
N MET A 260 16.58 21.01 -5.19
CA MET A 260 15.42 21.22 -6.05
C MET A 260 14.84 19.88 -6.55
N ARG A 261 15.69 18.91 -6.92
CA ARG A 261 15.25 17.59 -7.36
C ARG A 261 14.47 16.86 -6.27
N GLN A 262 14.99 16.85 -5.04
CA GLN A 262 14.30 16.22 -3.90
C GLN A 262 12.95 16.88 -3.65
N TYR A 263 12.89 18.22 -3.68
CA TYR A 263 11.63 18.95 -3.54
C TYR A 263 10.64 18.62 -4.66
N ALA A 264 11.06 18.69 -5.92
CA ALA A 264 10.22 18.38 -7.07
C ALA A 264 9.69 16.92 -7.05
N LEU A 265 10.46 15.96 -6.52
CA LEU A 265 9.99 14.60 -6.30
C LEU A 265 8.81 14.53 -5.31
N THR A 266 8.80 15.38 -4.27
CA THR A 266 7.67 15.44 -3.30
C THR A 266 6.40 16.05 -3.89
N GLN A 267 6.52 16.77 -5.01
CA GLN A 267 5.39 17.38 -5.71
C GLN A 267 4.75 16.44 -6.74
N LEU A 268 5.36 15.27 -6.99
CA LEU A 268 4.77 14.26 -7.86
C LEU A 268 3.60 13.56 -7.15
N SER A 269 2.56 13.24 -7.93
CA SER A 269 1.47 12.34 -7.55
C SER A 269 1.53 11.12 -8.48
N PRO A 270 2.49 10.21 -8.26
CA PRO A 270 2.78 9.14 -9.22
C PRO A 270 1.75 8.00 -9.21
N GLU A 271 0.85 7.95 -8.23
CA GLU A 271 -0.16 6.91 -8.10
C GLU A 271 -1.57 7.54 -8.17
N PRO A 272 -2.57 6.81 -8.69
CA PRO A 272 -3.95 7.28 -8.70
C PRO A 272 -4.51 7.39 -7.29
N ALA A 273 -5.50 8.26 -7.10
CA ALA A 273 -6.12 8.40 -5.79
C ALA A 273 -7.13 7.26 -5.52
N LEU A 274 -7.05 6.60 -4.36
CA LEU A 274 -8.03 5.63 -3.86
C LEU A 274 -8.84 6.21 -2.69
N THR A 275 -10.08 6.63 -2.95
CA THR A 275 -11.00 7.06 -1.90
C THR A 275 -11.85 5.88 -1.45
N ILE A 276 -11.92 5.64 -0.14
CA ILE A 276 -12.79 4.63 0.47
C ILE A 276 -13.93 5.33 1.20
N GLU A 277 -15.15 5.14 0.72
CA GLU A 277 -16.38 5.59 1.37
C GLU A 277 -17.07 4.38 1.99
N THR A 278 -17.59 4.51 3.20
CA THR A 278 -18.31 3.44 3.86
C THR A 278 -19.55 3.95 4.59
N VAL A 279 -20.60 3.12 4.57
CA VAL A 279 -21.84 3.35 5.28
C VAL A 279 -21.87 2.40 6.48
N LEU A 280 -21.71 2.96 7.68
CA LEU A 280 -21.68 2.23 8.93
C LEU A 280 -23.10 1.99 9.45
N ASN A 281 -23.33 0.76 9.92
CA ASN A 281 -24.56 0.36 10.63
C ASN A 281 -24.42 0.53 12.15
N THR A 282 -23.27 1.00 12.62
CA THR A 282 -22.99 1.20 14.04
C THR A 282 -23.46 2.57 14.49
N ARG A 283 -23.77 2.66 15.79
CA ARG A 283 -24.20 3.92 16.44
C ARG A 283 -23.04 4.70 17.05
N GLU A 284 -21.82 4.24 16.80
CA GLU A 284 -20.62 4.81 17.38
C GLU A 284 -20.25 6.08 16.64
N GLU A 285 -19.98 7.14 17.39
CA GLU A 285 -19.44 8.38 16.83
C GLU A 285 -18.08 8.09 16.20
N PRO A 286 -17.89 8.41 14.91
CA PRO A 286 -16.58 8.28 14.28
C PRO A 286 -15.56 9.18 14.99
N ILE A 287 -14.37 8.64 15.23
CA ILE A 287 -13.28 9.39 15.86
C ILE A 287 -12.39 9.93 14.73
N PRO A 288 -12.23 11.26 14.60
CA PRO A 288 -11.27 11.86 13.67
C PRO A 288 -9.86 11.25 13.81
N GLY A 289 -9.22 10.87 12.71
CA GLY A 289 -7.86 10.34 12.73
C GLY A 289 -7.71 8.89 13.24
N ASP A 290 -8.80 8.22 13.59
CA ASP A 290 -8.75 6.83 14.04
C ASP A 290 -8.40 5.90 12.88
N ILE A 291 -7.44 5.01 13.10
CA ILE A 291 -7.04 3.98 12.14
C ILE A 291 -8.02 2.82 12.25
N ARG A 292 -8.72 2.55 11.16
CA ARG A 292 -9.72 1.50 11.03
C ARG A 292 -9.20 0.42 10.09
N ARG A 293 -9.28 -0.83 10.53
CA ARG A 293 -9.06 -1.98 9.63
C ARG A 293 -10.33 -2.25 8.83
N VAL A 294 -10.29 -2.05 7.52
CA VAL A 294 -11.38 -2.30 6.58
C VAL A 294 -11.24 -3.70 5.99
N GLU A 295 -12.32 -4.48 5.99
CA GLU A 295 -12.37 -5.84 5.44
C GLU A 295 -13.61 -6.02 4.56
N VAL A 296 -13.38 -6.36 3.29
CA VAL A 296 -14.42 -6.80 2.34
C VAL A 296 -14.16 -8.28 2.04
N ARG A 297 -14.87 -9.16 2.78
CA ARG A 297 -14.61 -10.62 2.77
C ARG A 297 -14.84 -11.28 1.41
N GLU A 298 -15.84 -10.83 0.67
CA GLU A 298 -16.21 -11.43 -0.62
C GLU A 298 -15.08 -11.27 -1.64
N ASP A 299 -14.42 -10.12 -1.61
CA ASP A 299 -13.27 -9.80 -2.46
C ASP A 299 -11.94 -10.21 -1.83
N GLY A 300 -11.89 -10.46 -0.52
CA GLY A 300 -10.64 -10.70 0.22
C GLY A 300 -9.79 -9.44 0.42
N TYR A 301 -10.40 -8.26 0.32
CA TYR A 301 -9.72 -6.98 0.47
C TYR A 301 -9.61 -6.62 1.96
N ILE A 302 -8.39 -6.38 2.43
CA ILE A 302 -8.10 -5.99 3.81
C ILE A 302 -7.09 -4.84 3.76
N THR A 303 -7.38 -3.75 4.47
CA THR A 303 -6.44 -2.64 4.60
C THR A 303 -6.63 -1.89 5.92
N GLU A 304 -5.69 -1.03 6.28
CA GLU A 304 -5.75 -0.16 7.46
C GLU A 304 -5.70 1.31 7.02
N VAL A 305 -6.73 2.06 7.35
CA VAL A 305 -6.93 3.43 6.84
C VAL A 305 -7.44 4.38 7.92
N GLU A 306 -7.04 5.65 7.82
CA GLU A 306 -7.43 6.72 8.73
C GLU A 306 -8.81 7.29 8.38
N VAL A 307 -9.62 7.60 9.39
CA VAL A 307 -10.85 8.39 9.21
C VAL A 307 -10.52 9.85 8.90
N VAL A 308 -10.85 10.30 7.67
CA VAL A 308 -10.56 11.66 7.18
C VAL A 308 -11.81 12.51 6.98
N ALA A 309 -12.98 11.89 6.85
CA ALA A 309 -14.25 12.61 6.89
C ALA A 309 -15.37 11.72 7.42
N TYR A 310 -16.44 12.33 7.90
CA TYR A 310 -17.68 11.62 8.20
C TYR A 310 -18.90 12.53 8.18
N GLN A 311 -20.06 11.90 8.00
CA GLN A 311 -21.38 12.46 8.22
C GLN A 311 -22.10 11.57 9.26
N TYR A 312 -22.28 12.11 10.45
CA TYR A 312 -22.81 11.40 11.62
C TYR A 312 -24.15 11.98 12.07
N TYR A 313 -25.08 11.09 12.43
CA TYR A 313 -26.43 11.43 12.89
C TYR A 313 -26.60 11.02 14.38
N PRO A 314 -26.24 11.90 15.35
CA PRO A 314 -26.25 11.55 16.77
C PRO A 314 -27.61 11.15 17.34
N PHE A 315 -28.70 11.72 16.79
CA PHE A 315 -30.04 11.60 17.39
C PHE A 315 -30.98 10.67 16.63
N ASP A 316 -30.65 10.27 15.41
CA ASP A 316 -31.46 9.38 14.58
C ASP A 316 -30.76 8.03 14.40
N LYS A 317 -31.46 6.97 14.81
CA LYS A 317 -30.94 5.59 14.77
C LYS A 317 -31.23 4.90 13.45
N ASP A 318 -32.11 5.48 12.64
CA ASP A 318 -32.51 4.96 11.34
C ASP A 318 -31.67 5.57 10.21
N GLN A 319 -31.00 6.71 10.47
CA GLN A 319 -30.02 7.30 9.57
C GLN A 319 -28.67 6.57 9.69
N VAL A 320 -28.05 6.35 8.53
CA VAL A 320 -26.76 5.67 8.44
C VAL A 320 -25.61 6.66 8.54
N THR A 321 -24.53 6.26 9.20
CA THR A 321 -23.34 7.11 9.34
C THR A 321 -22.42 6.87 8.15
N GLN A 322 -22.07 7.92 7.42
CA GLN A 322 -21.11 7.83 6.32
C GLN A 322 -19.72 8.20 6.82
N VAL A 323 -18.72 7.43 6.44
CA VAL A 323 -17.31 7.68 6.78
C VAL A 323 -16.48 7.61 5.51
N THR A 324 -15.61 8.59 5.34
CA THR A 324 -14.60 8.61 4.28
C THR A 324 -13.24 8.33 4.92
N LEU A 325 -12.52 7.39 4.34
CA LEU A 325 -11.22 6.92 4.83
C LEU A 325 -10.12 7.34 3.86
N ASN A 326 -8.93 7.56 4.42
CA ASN A 326 -7.79 8.11 3.70
C ASN A 326 -7.29 7.19 2.57
N ASN A 327 -6.65 7.81 1.61
CA ASN A 327 -5.92 7.22 0.51
C ASN A 327 -4.40 7.20 0.78
N GLN A 328 -3.90 6.24 1.56
CA GLN A 328 -2.45 6.06 1.70
C GLN A 328 -1.89 5.17 0.57
N ALA A 329 -0.61 5.33 0.22
CA ALA A 329 0.07 4.48 -0.79
C ALA A 329 -0.02 2.97 -0.47
N LYS A 330 0.00 2.61 0.82
CA LYS A 330 -0.18 1.23 1.29
C LYS A 330 -1.56 0.67 0.90
N THR A 331 -2.61 1.47 1.06
CA THR A 331 -3.99 1.16 0.66
C THR A 331 -4.12 0.86 -0.82
N ILE A 332 -3.45 1.67 -1.66
CA ILE A 332 -3.44 1.49 -3.12
C ILE A 332 -2.78 0.15 -3.47
N LEU A 333 -1.66 -0.18 -2.82
CA LEU A 333 -0.98 -1.47 -3.03
C LEU A 333 -1.85 -2.66 -2.61
N ASP A 334 -2.53 -2.58 -1.46
CA ASP A 334 -3.44 -3.62 -0.98
C ASP A 334 -4.60 -3.85 -1.96
N TYR A 335 -5.19 -2.76 -2.46
CA TYR A 335 -6.27 -2.82 -3.46
C TYR A 335 -5.79 -3.46 -4.76
N ARG A 336 -4.60 -3.10 -5.23
CA ARG A 336 -4.00 -3.69 -6.44
C ARG A 336 -3.74 -5.19 -6.29
N ASN A 337 -3.16 -5.60 -5.17
CA ASN A 337 -2.92 -7.00 -4.86
C ASN A 337 -4.23 -7.79 -4.84
N ASN A 338 -5.30 -7.18 -4.33
CA ASN A 338 -6.64 -7.76 -4.31
C ASN A 338 -7.22 -7.95 -5.73
N VAL A 339 -7.22 -6.90 -6.56
CA VAL A 339 -7.69 -6.97 -7.95
C VAL A 339 -6.92 -8.05 -8.72
N GLN A 340 -5.60 -8.12 -8.55
CA GLN A 340 -4.78 -9.13 -9.19
C GLN A 340 -5.10 -10.55 -8.68
N ALA A 341 -5.32 -10.74 -7.38
CA ALA A 341 -5.74 -12.02 -6.82
C ALA A 341 -7.11 -12.47 -7.34
N ASN A 342 -8.06 -11.53 -7.52
CA ASN A 342 -9.37 -11.79 -8.07
C ASN A 342 -9.32 -12.16 -9.55
N ILE A 343 -8.51 -11.46 -10.35
CA ILE A 343 -8.23 -11.83 -11.74
C ILE A 343 -7.65 -13.26 -11.80
N LEU A 344 -6.68 -13.58 -10.94
CA LEU A 344 -6.10 -14.94 -10.89
C LEU A 344 -7.10 -16.01 -10.43
N LYS A 345 -8.07 -15.67 -9.59
CA LYS A 345 -9.17 -16.56 -9.20
C LYS A 345 -10.08 -16.84 -10.41
N VAL A 346 -10.51 -15.80 -11.13
CA VAL A 346 -11.34 -15.94 -12.34
C VAL A 346 -10.61 -16.76 -13.41
N ILE A 347 -9.32 -16.52 -13.62
CA ILE A 347 -8.47 -17.29 -14.55
C ILE A 347 -8.44 -18.77 -14.15
N ARG A 348 -8.26 -19.09 -12.86
CA ARG A 348 -8.28 -20.48 -12.37
C ARG A 348 -9.63 -21.14 -12.59
N ASP A 349 -10.72 -20.45 -12.25
CA ASP A 349 -12.08 -20.98 -12.42
C ASP A 349 -12.40 -21.23 -13.90
N GLN A 350 -11.97 -20.34 -14.79
CA GLN A 350 -12.08 -20.54 -16.24
C GLN A 350 -11.23 -21.72 -16.74
N ARG A 351 -9.98 -21.86 -16.29
CA ARG A 351 -9.13 -23.01 -16.62
C ARG A 351 -9.72 -24.33 -16.14
N SER A 352 -10.29 -24.37 -14.93
CA SER A 352 -10.99 -25.55 -14.42
C SER A 352 -12.23 -25.90 -15.25
N LYS A 353 -13.02 -24.91 -15.67
CA LYS A 353 -14.14 -25.13 -16.60
C LYS A 353 -13.68 -25.67 -17.95
N ILE A 354 -12.59 -25.14 -18.52
CA ILE A 354 -11.99 -25.65 -19.75
C ILE A 354 -11.56 -27.11 -19.58
N GLY A 355 -10.89 -27.44 -18.47
CA GLY A 355 -10.48 -28.83 -18.18
C GLY A 355 -11.66 -29.79 -18.06
N LEU A 356 -12.76 -29.37 -17.41
CA LEU A 356 -13.99 -30.17 -17.33
C LEU A 356 -14.65 -30.37 -18.69
N LEU A 357 -14.69 -29.32 -19.53
CA LEU A 357 -15.20 -29.42 -20.90
C LEU A 357 -14.35 -30.36 -21.75
N GLN A 358 -13.02 -30.28 -21.65
CA GLN A 358 -12.09 -31.20 -22.33
C GLN A 358 -12.26 -32.65 -21.87
N ALA A 359 -12.44 -32.87 -20.57
CA ALA A 359 -12.71 -34.21 -20.03
C ALA A 359 -14.06 -34.76 -20.51
N ASN A 360 -15.09 -33.92 -20.57
CA ASN A 360 -16.41 -34.30 -21.10
C ASN A 360 -16.35 -34.63 -22.60
N ILE A 361 -15.58 -33.85 -23.39
CA ILE A 361 -15.30 -34.17 -24.80
C ILE A 361 -14.64 -35.55 -24.90
N GLY A 362 -13.56 -35.79 -24.14
CA GLY A 362 -12.87 -37.09 -24.16
C GLY A 362 -13.75 -38.28 -23.71
N ASN A 363 -14.72 -38.05 -22.82
CA ASN A 363 -15.69 -39.07 -22.42
C ASN A 363 -16.76 -39.32 -23.49
N LEU A 364 -17.25 -38.27 -24.16
CA LEU A 364 -18.17 -38.37 -25.29
C LEU A 364 -17.52 -39.08 -26.49
N GLU A 365 -16.24 -38.79 -26.78
CA GLU A 365 -15.44 -39.47 -27.80
C GLU A 365 -15.32 -40.98 -27.52
N LYS A 366 -15.22 -41.37 -26.26
CA LYS A 366 -15.20 -42.78 -25.84
C LYS A 366 -16.58 -43.45 -25.90
N GLN A 367 -17.67 -42.72 -25.70
CA GLN A 367 -19.03 -43.26 -25.73
C GLN A 367 -19.63 -43.37 -27.15
N HIS A 368 -19.25 -42.51 -28.09
CA HIS A 368 -19.88 -42.42 -29.42
C HIS A 368 -18.89 -42.68 -30.57
N GLN A 369 -18.36 -43.90 -30.66
CA GLN A 369 -17.49 -44.31 -31.77
C GLN A 369 -18.21 -44.52 -33.12
N GLN A 370 -19.55 -44.38 -33.21
CA GLN A 370 -20.32 -44.79 -34.41
C GLN A 370 -21.41 -43.84 -34.95
N ASP A 371 -21.70 -42.66 -34.39
CA ASP A 371 -22.74 -41.76 -34.94
C ASP A 371 -22.21 -40.34 -35.24
N THR A 372 -22.16 -39.99 -36.53
CA THR A 372 -21.19 -39.02 -37.06
C THR A 372 -21.70 -37.60 -37.31
N GLN A 373 -23.01 -37.29 -37.28
CA GLN A 373 -23.50 -35.98 -37.74
C GLN A 373 -23.86 -34.99 -36.60
N SER A 374 -24.79 -35.31 -35.68
CA SER A 374 -25.11 -34.42 -34.54
C SER A 374 -23.93 -34.22 -33.58
N LEU A 375 -23.03 -35.22 -33.48
CA LEU A 375 -21.85 -35.15 -32.64
C LEU A 375 -20.86 -34.08 -33.13
N ASN A 376 -20.74 -33.91 -34.46
CA ASN A 376 -19.88 -32.91 -35.07
C ASN A 376 -20.41 -31.49 -34.88
N ASP A 377 -21.72 -31.29 -34.89
CA ASP A 377 -22.34 -29.99 -34.62
C ASP A 377 -22.17 -29.58 -33.14
N PHE A 378 -22.41 -30.51 -32.21
CA PHE A 378 -22.14 -30.28 -30.77
C PHE A 378 -20.65 -30.06 -30.48
N ARG A 379 -19.77 -30.84 -31.11
CA ARG A 379 -18.30 -30.68 -31.02
C ARG A 379 -17.86 -29.31 -31.51
N SER A 380 -18.35 -28.87 -32.67
CA SER A 380 -18.06 -27.54 -33.20
C SER A 380 -18.52 -26.43 -32.25
N GLN A 381 -19.66 -26.63 -31.58
CA GLN A 381 -20.18 -25.66 -30.61
C GLN A 381 -19.32 -25.57 -29.34
N TYR A 382 -18.85 -26.70 -28.81
CA TYR A 382 -17.95 -26.72 -27.65
C TYR A 382 -16.54 -26.22 -27.99
N GLU A 383 -15.98 -26.58 -29.14
CA GLU A 383 -14.68 -26.07 -29.61
C GLU A 383 -14.72 -24.55 -29.81
N LYS A 384 -15.80 -24.01 -30.37
CA LYS A 384 -16.01 -22.55 -30.47
C LYS A 384 -16.13 -21.89 -29.10
N THR A 385 -16.83 -22.50 -28.16
CA THR A 385 -16.96 -21.98 -26.79
C THR A 385 -15.61 -21.98 -26.07
N ILE A 386 -14.80 -23.03 -26.25
CA ILE A 386 -13.43 -23.10 -25.71
C ILE A 386 -12.53 -22.04 -26.35
N ALA A 387 -12.58 -21.87 -27.67
CA ALA A 387 -11.80 -20.86 -28.37
C ALA A 387 -12.19 -19.43 -27.95
N GLU A 388 -13.48 -19.17 -27.74
CA GLU A 388 -13.96 -17.88 -27.24
C GLU A 388 -13.55 -17.65 -25.78
N LEU A 389 -13.66 -18.65 -24.91
CA LEU A 389 -13.19 -18.55 -23.53
C LEU A 389 -11.67 -18.37 -23.46
N GLN A 390 -10.90 -19.03 -24.32
CA GLN A 390 -9.46 -18.83 -24.46
C GLN A 390 -9.14 -17.42 -24.94
N ARG A 391 -9.88 -16.89 -25.91
CA ARG A 391 -9.72 -15.52 -26.40
C ARG A 391 -10.07 -14.48 -25.34
N GLN A 392 -11.14 -14.72 -24.56
CA GLN A 392 -11.52 -13.88 -23.42
C GLN A 392 -10.49 -13.96 -22.30
N LEU A 393 -9.92 -15.14 -22.05
CA LEU A 393 -8.82 -15.33 -21.11
C LEU A 393 -7.57 -14.56 -21.55
N ASP A 394 -7.20 -14.66 -22.83
CA ASP A 394 -6.06 -13.96 -23.42
C ASP A 394 -6.25 -12.44 -23.38
N ALA A 395 -7.48 -11.96 -23.65
CA ALA A 395 -7.85 -10.55 -23.59
C ALA A 395 -7.88 -9.99 -22.15
N LEU A 396 -8.31 -10.77 -21.16
CA LEU A 396 -8.30 -10.41 -19.73
C LEU A 396 -6.90 -10.50 -19.11
N SER A 397 -6.05 -11.39 -19.61
CA SER A 397 -4.64 -11.48 -19.22
C SER A 397 -3.78 -10.38 -19.83
N GLY A 398 -4.33 -9.56 -20.74
CA GLY A 398 -3.72 -8.34 -21.23
C GLY A 398 -2.25 -8.51 -21.59
N GLY A 399 -1.90 -9.44 -22.49
CA GLY A 399 -0.60 -9.46 -23.17
C GLY A 399 0.67 -9.55 -22.33
N ASP A 400 0.60 -9.62 -21.01
CA ASP A 400 1.74 -9.75 -20.13
C ASP A 400 1.71 -11.14 -19.50
N GLU A 401 2.65 -11.99 -19.93
CA GLU A 401 3.19 -13.00 -19.03
C GLU A 401 3.40 -12.32 -17.67
N GLN A 402 2.84 -12.88 -16.59
CA GLN A 402 3.17 -12.47 -15.22
C GLN A 402 4.67 -12.16 -15.17
N HIS A 403 5.01 -10.88 -15.09
CA HIS A 403 6.39 -10.47 -15.00
C HIS A 403 6.88 -10.90 -13.61
N ILE A 404 7.36 -12.13 -13.54
CA ILE A 404 8.22 -12.57 -12.47
C ILE A 404 9.55 -11.96 -12.84
N GLY A 405 9.85 -10.81 -12.22
CA GLY A 405 11.16 -10.19 -12.34
C GLY A 405 12.27 -11.17 -11.96
N LYS A 406 13.52 -10.79 -12.18
CA LYS A 406 14.69 -11.68 -12.16
C LYS A 406 14.76 -12.55 -10.89
N ILE A 407 15.09 -13.83 -11.06
CA ILE A 407 15.39 -14.74 -9.95
C ILE A 407 16.87 -15.06 -10.03
N ILE A 408 17.60 -14.79 -8.94
CA ILE A 408 19.05 -15.00 -8.86
C ILE A 408 19.41 -15.90 -7.71
N ASP A 409 20.56 -16.54 -7.83
CA ASP A 409 21.25 -17.15 -6.71
C ASP A 409 22.66 -16.56 -6.55
N VAL A 410 23.07 -16.40 -5.29
CA VAL A 410 24.32 -15.71 -4.91
C VAL A 410 25.01 -16.44 -3.76
N SER A 411 26.32 -16.26 -3.71
CA SER A 411 27.21 -16.82 -2.70
C SER A 411 28.31 -15.81 -2.35
N GLU A 412 29.32 -16.24 -1.60
CA GLU A 412 30.53 -15.44 -1.35
C GLU A 412 31.25 -14.95 -2.62
N TRP A 413 31.05 -15.61 -3.77
CA TRP A 413 31.73 -15.29 -5.03
C TRP A 413 31.31 -13.93 -5.62
N GLN A 414 30.12 -13.43 -5.28
CA GLN A 414 29.66 -12.10 -5.70
C GLN A 414 30.24 -10.96 -4.85
N GLY A 415 31.01 -11.27 -3.81
CA GLY A 415 31.67 -10.26 -2.98
C GLY A 415 30.69 -9.42 -2.16
N VAL A 416 30.84 -8.09 -2.25
CA VAL A 416 29.93 -7.14 -1.58
C VAL A 416 28.83 -6.75 -2.56
N ILE A 417 27.58 -7.00 -2.18
CA ILE A 417 26.40 -6.75 -2.99
C ILE A 417 25.68 -5.48 -2.49
N ASP A 418 25.35 -4.59 -3.42
CA ASP A 418 24.47 -3.44 -3.20
C ASP A 418 23.00 -3.87 -3.37
N TRP A 419 22.43 -4.38 -2.27
CA TRP A 419 21.08 -4.95 -2.24
C TRP A 419 19.96 -3.97 -2.66
N PRO A 420 19.95 -2.69 -2.27
CA PRO A 420 19.00 -1.71 -2.81
C PRO A 420 18.99 -1.66 -4.35
N SER A 421 20.16 -1.65 -4.99
CA SER A 421 20.27 -1.66 -6.46
C SER A 421 19.79 -2.97 -7.07
N VAL A 422 20.04 -4.11 -6.41
CA VAL A 422 19.54 -5.43 -6.83
C VAL A 422 18.01 -5.46 -6.84
N ILE A 423 17.37 -5.00 -5.75
CA ILE A 423 15.91 -4.96 -5.66
C ILE A 423 15.31 -3.97 -6.67
N ALA A 424 15.95 -2.81 -6.87
CA ALA A 424 15.52 -1.83 -7.87
C ALA A 424 15.73 -2.29 -9.33
N ASP A 425 16.60 -3.28 -9.57
CA ASP A 425 16.79 -3.92 -10.88
C ASP A 425 15.81 -5.08 -11.11
N ASP A 426 14.70 -5.08 -10.38
CA ASP A 426 13.55 -5.96 -10.53
C ASP A 426 13.88 -7.45 -10.22
N VAL A 427 14.74 -7.67 -9.23
CA VAL A 427 15.02 -9.00 -8.71
C VAL A 427 13.95 -9.39 -7.68
N THR A 428 13.12 -10.38 -8.03
CA THR A 428 11.94 -10.77 -7.23
C THR A 428 12.21 -11.90 -6.24
N LEU A 429 13.31 -12.64 -6.41
CA LEU A 429 13.76 -13.68 -5.49
C LEU A 429 15.27 -13.81 -5.50
N ASN A 430 15.85 -13.86 -4.30
CA ASN A 430 17.29 -14.02 -4.06
C ASN A 430 17.55 -15.34 -3.32
N ILE A 431 18.24 -16.30 -3.95
CA ILE A 431 18.53 -17.60 -3.35
C ILE A 431 19.97 -17.57 -2.85
N ILE A 432 20.18 -17.53 -1.53
CA ILE A 432 21.47 -17.21 -0.91
C ILE A 432 22.13 -18.48 -0.37
N ARG A 433 23.38 -18.74 -0.76
CA ARG A 433 24.14 -19.88 -0.24
C ARG A 433 24.47 -19.68 1.23
N VAL A 434 24.26 -20.70 2.05
CA VAL A 434 24.62 -20.68 3.48
C VAL A 434 25.89 -21.49 3.74
N GLN A 435 26.10 -22.57 2.99
CA GLN A 435 27.24 -23.46 3.18
C GLN A 435 27.57 -24.28 1.93
N ASP A 436 28.80 -24.78 1.89
CA ASP A 436 29.27 -25.87 1.04
C ASP A 436 29.70 -27.04 1.95
N GLY A 437 28.78 -27.98 2.17
CA GLY A 437 28.90 -28.97 3.22
C GLY A 437 28.96 -28.40 4.64
N SER A 438 29.14 -29.27 5.62
CA SER A 438 29.29 -28.86 7.02
C SER A 438 30.61 -28.10 7.27
N THR A 439 31.65 -28.36 6.48
CA THR A 439 33.00 -27.84 6.73
C THR A 439 33.22 -26.41 6.24
N HIS A 440 32.46 -25.94 5.23
CA HIS A 440 32.60 -24.59 4.70
C HIS A 440 31.30 -23.80 4.88
N GLN A 441 31.32 -22.87 5.84
CA GLN A 441 30.27 -21.86 5.95
C GLN A 441 30.56 -20.75 4.95
N ASP A 442 29.58 -20.40 4.12
CA ASP A 442 29.75 -19.34 3.12
C ASP A 442 30.17 -18.05 3.82
N LEU A 443 31.21 -17.37 3.34
CA LEU A 443 31.79 -16.23 4.07
C LEU A 443 30.88 -14.99 4.07
N LYS A 444 29.85 -14.95 3.21
CA LYS A 444 28.97 -13.80 3.01
C LYS A 444 27.52 -14.04 3.40
N TYR A 445 27.06 -15.26 3.66
CA TYR A 445 25.63 -15.52 3.91
C TYR A 445 25.00 -14.66 5.01
N MET A 446 25.71 -14.41 6.14
CA MET A 446 25.17 -13.58 7.23
C MET A 446 24.93 -12.14 6.74
N GLU A 447 25.92 -11.57 6.06
CA GLU A 447 25.85 -10.21 5.49
C GLU A 447 24.77 -10.14 4.41
N ASN A 448 24.76 -11.11 3.49
CA ASN A 448 23.85 -11.18 2.35
C ASN A 448 22.39 -11.32 2.81
N ILE A 449 22.09 -12.26 3.72
CA ILE A 449 20.74 -12.45 4.25
C ILE A 449 20.29 -11.19 5.00
N GLN A 450 21.13 -10.62 5.88
CA GLN A 450 20.75 -9.44 6.65
C GLN A 450 20.47 -8.22 5.75
N LYS A 451 21.37 -7.93 4.80
CA LYS A 451 21.22 -6.79 3.90
C LYS A 451 20.10 -6.97 2.89
N CYS A 452 19.86 -8.20 2.41
CA CYS A 452 18.70 -8.52 1.57
C CYS A 452 17.39 -8.24 2.31
N ILE A 453 17.25 -8.72 3.56
CA ILE A 453 16.08 -8.45 4.42
C ILE A 453 15.92 -6.94 4.65
N SER A 454 17.00 -6.23 4.98
CA SER A 454 16.95 -4.77 5.20
C SER A 454 16.56 -3.97 3.96
N ALA A 455 16.87 -4.46 2.77
CA ALA A 455 16.46 -3.85 1.50
C ALA A 455 15.02 -4.20 1.07
N GLY A 456 14.28 -4.99 1.89
CA GLY A 456 12.92 -5.44 1.57
C GLY A 456 12.86 -6.62 0.58
N GLY A 457 13.99 -7.30 0.37
CA GLY A 457 14.09 -8.41 -0.59
C GLY A 457 13.41 -9.69 -0.10
N LYS A 458 12.76 -10.40 -1.04
CA LYS A 458 12.38 -11.81 -0.85
C LYS A 458 13.61 -12.69 -1.05
N TYR A 459 13.79 -13.67 -0.17
CA TYR A 459 14.92 -14.58 -0.25
C TYR A 459 14.56 -16.02 0.12
N ALA A 460 15.37 -16.94 -0.41
CA ALA A 460 15.47 -18.32 0.00
C ALA A 460 16.93 -18.65 0.28
N VAL A 461 17.20 -19.85 0.81
CA VAL A 461 18.57 -20.28 1.12
C VAL A 461 18.90 -21.60 0.45
N TYR A 462 20.17 -21.81 0.11
CA TYR A 462 20.64 -23.10 -0.39
C TYR A 462 21.94 -23.56 0.28
N ALA A 463 22.18 -24.87 0.22
CA ALA A 463 23.41 -25.50 0.71
C ALA A 463 23.89 -26.54 -0.30
N TYR A 464 25.17 -26.44 -0.68
CA TYR A 464 25.82 -27.44 -1.53
C TYR A 464 26.00 -28.73 -0.75
N PHE A 465 25.43 -29.82 -1.23
CA PHE A 465 25.42 -31.12 -0.60
C PHE A 465 26.81 -31.77 -0.66
N ARG A 466 27.37 -32.17 0.49
CA ARG A 466 28.70 -32.84 0.59
C ARG A 466 28.68 -34.10 1.44
N GLY A 467 27.50 -34.62 1.77
CA GLY A 467 27.35 -35.74 2.70
C GLY A 467 28.12 -36.99 2.24
N ALA A 468 29.02 -37.50 3.09
CA ALA A 468 29.75 -38.74 2.86
C ALA A 468 28.97 -40.01 3.27
N SER A 469 27.94 -39.84 4.10
CA SER A 469 27.05 -40.90 4.58
C SER A 469 25.69 -40.32 4.96
N THR A 470 24.70 -41.17 5.27
CA THR A 470 23.38 -40.70 5.72
C THR A 470 23.44 -39.94 7.05
N ALA A 471 24.33 -40.34 7.97
CA ALA A 471 24.56 -39.63 9.23
C ALA A 471 25.20 -38.25 8.99
N ASP A 472 26.13 -38.18 8.04
CA ASP A 472 26.77 -36.92 7.66
C ASP A 472 25.78 -35.98 6.96
N ALA A 473 24.96 -36.49 6.05
CA ALA A 473 23.88 -35.73 5.41
C ALA A 473 22.86 -35.18 6.44
N GLN A 474 22.57 -35.92 7.51
CA GLN A 474 21.75 -35.42 8.61
C GLN A 474 22.47 -34.32 9.40
N GLN A 475 23.77 -34.47 9.66
CA GLN A 475 24.53 -33.42 10.33
C GLN A 475 24.59 -32.15 9.48
N GLU A 476 24.81 -32.29 8.19
CA GLU A 476 24.86 -31.20 7.23
C GLU A 476 23.53 -30.42 7.16
N ALA A 477 22.40 -31.13 7.15
CA ALA A 477 21.06 -30.52 7.23
C ALA A 477 20.82 -29.76 8.53
N GLN A 478 21.32 -30.30 9.65
CA GLN A 478 21.23 -29.64 10.96
C GLN A 478 22.04 -28.34 10.97
N ASP A 479 23.25 -28.37 10.42
CA ASP A 479 24.14 -27.22 10.36
C ASP A 479 23.56 -26.14 9.44
N PHE A 480 23.02 -26.53 8.28
CA PHE A 480 22.36 -25.62 7.35
C PHE A 480 21.19 -24.88 8.00
N TYR A 481 20.31 -25.62 8.68
CA TYR A 481 19.18 -25.06 9.41
C TYR A 481 19.66 -24.12 10.53
N ASN A 482 20.60 -24.57 11.36
CA ASN A 482 21.10 -23.79 12.50
C ASN A 482 21.79 -22.49 12.08
N ARG A 483 22.65 -22.55 11.04
CA ARG A 483 23.33 -21.37 10.48
C ARG A 483 22.32 -20.37 9.95
N THR A 484 21.29 -20.85 9.24
CA THR A 484 20.20 -20.00 8.75
C THR A 484 19.48 -19.34 9.93
N GLN A 485 19.00 -20.12 10.91
CA GLN A 485 18.25 -19.61 12.07
C GLN A 485 19.06 -18.63 12.92
N GLN A 486 20.38 -18.80 13.02
CA GLN A 486 21.25 -17.85 13.72
C GLN A 486 21.13 -16.41 13.20
N VAL A 487 20.80 -16.24 11.91
CA VAL A 487 20.66 -14.92 11.28
C VAL A 487 19.21 -14.41 11.34
N VAL A 488 18.24 -15.33 11.24
CA VAL A 488 16.83 -15.01 10.93
C VAL A 488 15.85 -15.26 12.08
N ALA A 489 16.32 -15.77 13.22
CA ALA A 489 15.47 -15.96 14.41
C ALA A 489 14.78 -14.64 14.81
N GLY A 490 13.45 -14.66 14.85
CA GLY A 490 12.63 -13.46 15.13
C GLY A 490 12.57 -12.44 13.98
N LYS A 491 13.04 -12.79 12.77
CA LYS A 491 12.99 -11.98 11.55
C LYS A 491 12.27 -12.73 10.43
N GLN A 492 12.27 -12.15 9.22
CA GLN A 492 11.75 -12.78 8.01
C GLN A 492 12.46 -14.12 7.75
N GLN A 493 11.71 -15.22 7.76
CA GLN A 493 12.20 -16.57 7.44
C GLN A 493 12.39 -16.76 5.92
N PRO A 494 13.31 -17.64 5.48
CA PRO A 494 13.46 -17.93 4.05
C PRO A 494 12.19 -18.58 3.48
N LEU A 495 11.91 -18.32 2.21
CA LEU A 495 10.74 -18.88 1.53
C LEU A 495 10.84 -20.41 1.42
N PHE A 496 12.04 -20.91 1.08
CA PHE A 496 12.36 -22.35 1.02
C PHE A 496 13.84 -22.61 1.34
N TYR A 497 14.16 -23.88 1.56
CA TYR A 497 15.51 -24.42 1.70
C TYR A 497 15.82 -25.29 0.49
N ALA A 498 16.82 -24.91 -0.31
CA ALA A 498 17.29 -25.70 -1.44
C ALA A 498 18.48 -26.58 -1.07
N ILE A 499 18.42 -27.85 -1.49
CA ILE A 499 19.54 -28.80 -1.40
C ILE A 499 20.18 -28.84 -2.78
N ASP A 500 21.45 -28.48 -2.84
CA ASP A 500 22.19 -28.32 -4.08
C ASP A 500 23.04 -29.57 -4.38
N ILE A 501 22.57 -30.36 -5.34
CA ILE A 501 23.01 -31.74 -5.62
C ILE A 501 23.64 -31.77 -7.01
N GLU A 502 24.90 -31.31 -7.08
CA GLU A 502 25.59 -31.14 -8.37
C GLU A 502 26.56 -32.28 -8.73
N SER A 503 27.01 -33.05 -7.75
CA SER A 503 28.08 -34.03 -7.94
C SER A 503 27.80 -35.36 -7.21
N VAL A 504 28.55 -36.40 -7.57
CA VAL A 504 28.45 -37.71 -6.90
C VAL A 504 29.16 -37.63 -5.55
N GLU A 505 28.36 -37.47 -4.50
CA GLU A 505 28.80 -37.47 -3.11
C GLU A 505 28.66 -38.89 -2.50
N MET A 506 28.40 -39.00 -1.20
CA MET A 506 28.20 -40.28 -0.51
C MET A 506 29.39 -41.24 -0.68
N ASN A 507 30.61 -40.70 -0.50
CA ASN A 507 31.89 -41.39 -0.73
C ASN A 507 32.07 -41.91 -2.16
N GLY A 508 31.46 -41.25 -3.14
CA GLY A 508 31.55 -41.61 -4.56
C GLY A 508 30.58 -42.72 -4.97
N ASP A 509 29.68 -43.15 -4.09
CA ASP A 509 28.66 -44.14 -4.41
C ASP A 509 27.37 -43.46 -4.86
N VAL A 510 27.20 -43.35 -6.19
CA VAL A 510 26.00 -42.77 -6.81
C VAL A 510 24.71 -43.47 -6.38
N THR A 511 24.75 -44.77 -6.02
CA THR A 511 23.56 -45.52 -5.59
C THR A 511 23.06 -45.08 -4.21
N GLN A 512 23.92 -44.44 -3.41
CA GLN A 512 23.59 -43.92 -2.09
C GLN A 512 23.07 -42.48 -2.10
N MET A 513 23.13 -41.77 -3.24
CA MET A 513 22.69 -40.37 -3.35
C MET A 513 21.25 -40.18 -2.89
N ARG A 514 20.33 -41.06 -3.34
CA ARG A 514 18.94 -41.04 -2.88
C ARG A 514 18.84 -41.17 -1.35
N ALA A 515 19.55 -42.12 -0.76
CA ALA A 515 19.51 -42.34 0.69
C ALA A 515 20.07 -41.14 1.46
N GLY A 516 21.15 -40.52 0.98
CA GLY A 516 21.73 -39.30 1.55
C GLY A 516 20.77 -38.12 1.51
N VAL A 517 20.20 -37.83 0.34
CA VAL A 517 19.25 -36.72 0.15
C VAL A 517 17.97 -36.93 0.97
N GLU A 518 17.43 -38.15 1.01
CA GLU A 518 16.28 -38.48 1.85
C GLU A 518 16.59 -38.28 3.35
N ALA A 519 17.80 -38.65 3.80
CA ALA A 519 18.24 -38.43 5.17
C ALA A 519 18.36 -36.93 5.50
N TYR A 520 18.86 -36.13 4.57
CA TYR A 520 18.92 -34.67 4.66
C TYR A 520 17.53 -34.05 4.77
N MET A 521 16.60 -34.41 3.87
CA MET A 521 15.22 -33.92 3.87
C MET A 521 14.49 -34.31 5.16
N ASN A 522 14.63 -35.56 5.60
CA ASN A 522 14.04 -36.03 6.86
C ASN A 522 14.54 -35.21 8.06
N LYS A 523 15.82 -34.85 8.05
CA LYS A 523 16.37 -34.01 9.10
C LYS A 523 15.78 -32.59 9.06
N LEU A 524 15.69 -31.96 7.89
CA LEU A 524 15.03 -30.66 7.73
C LEU A 524 13.56 -30.70 8.20
N ASN A 525 12.82 -31.77 7.86
CA ASN A 525 11.46 -31.95 8.36
C ASN A 525 11.41 -32.05 9.90
N SER A 526 12.33 -32.79 10.52
CA SER A 526 12.40 -32.89 11.98
C SER A 526 12.69 -31.54 12.67
N LEU A 527 13.27 -30.59 11.94
CA LEU A 527 13.56 -29.23 12.37
C LEU A 527 12.45 -28.23 12.01
N GLY A 528 11.33 -28.72 11.45
CA GLY A 528 10.15 -27.93 11.16
C GLY A 528 10.07 -27.35 9.74
N VAL A 529 10.94 -27.76 8.82
CA VAL A 529 10.85 -27.37 7.40
C VAL A 529 10.04 -28.43 6.64
N PRO A 530 8.78 -28.16 6.25
CA PRO A 530 7.96 -29.15 5.55
C PRO A 530 8.51 -29.43 4.15
N ASP A 531 8.22 -30.61 3.59
CA ASP A 531 8.64 -30.99 2.23
C ASP A 531 8.20 -29.95 1.18
N SER A 532 7.02 -29.34 1.37
CA SER A 532 6.53 -28.25 0.52
C SER A 532 7.40 -27.00 0.52
N LYS A 533 8.36 -26.86 1.43
CA LYS A 533 9.35 -25.78 1.52
C LYS A 533 10.79 -26.24 1.25
N ILE A 534 10.97 -27.46 0.74
CA ILE A 534 12.26 -27.98 0.30
C ILE A 534 12.32 -27.93 -1.22
N VAL A 535 13.42 -27.45 -1.79
CA VAL A 535 13.70 -27.48 -3.23
C VAL A 535 14.90 -28.38 -3.47
N LEU A 536 14.88 -29.21 -4.50
CA LEU A 536 16.07 -29.94 -4.94
C LEU A 536 16.64 -29.26 -6.19
N TYR A 537 17.86 -28.76 -6.08
CA TYR A 537 18.67 -28.39 -7.23
C TYR A 537 19.44 -29.64 -7.68
N ILE A 538 19.26 -30.04 -8.93
CA ILE A 538 19.78 -31.32 -9.45
C ILE A 538 20.56 -31.05 -10.73
N ALA A 539 21.84 -31.39 -10.76
CA ALA A 539 22.64 -31.30 -11.98
C ALA A 539 21.97 -32.08 -13.13
N ASN A 540 21.70 -31.39 -14.24
CA ASN A 540 20.94 -31.93 -15.38
C ASN A 540 21.52 -33.25 -15.92
N HIS A 541 22.85 -33.38 -15.93
CA HIS A 541 23.56 -34.56 -16.45
C HIS A 541 23.58 -35.76 -15.48
N LEU A 542 23.23 -35.56 -14.21
CA LEU A 542 23.21 -36.62 -13.18
C LEU A 542 21.79 -36.98 -12.71
N TYR A 543 20.78 -36.27 -13.21
CA TYR A 543 19.38 -36.39 -12.80
C TYR A 543 18.90 -37.86 -12.68
N ASP A 544 19.05 -38.64 -13.75
CA ASP A 544 18.61 -40.03 -13.78
C ASP A 544 19.51 -40.94 -12.91
N SER A 545 20.82 -40.64 -12.87
CA SER A 545 21.81 -41.46 -12.16
C SER A 545 21.61 -41.41 -10.64
N PHE A 546 21.20 -40.25 -10.11
CA PHE A 546 20.95 -40.08 -8.68
C PHE A 546 19.67 -40.79 -8.20
N ASN A 547 18.72 -41.09 -9.09
CA ASN A 547 17.46 -41.78 -8.77
C ASN A 547 16.72 -41.15 -7.57
N LEU A 548 16.69 -39.81 -7.52
CA LEU A 548 16.07 -39.06 -6.43
C LEU A 548 14.54 -39.14 -6.48
N ASN A 549 13.91 -38.94 -5.32
CA ASN A 549 12.46 -38.88 -5.20
C ASN A 549 11.90 -37.49 -5.55
N VAL A 550 11.88 -37.17 -6.84
CA VAL A 550 11.54 -35.83 -7.34
C VAL A 550 10.07 -35.41 -7.15
N SER A 551 9.20 -36.32 -6.70
CA SER A 551 7.81 -36.01 -6.34
C SER A 551 7.63 -35.52 -4.90
N ARG A 552 8.60 -35.76 -4.03
CA ARG A 552 8.58 -35.36 -2.60
C ARG A 552 8.78 -33.86 -2.35
N PRO A 553 9.82 -33.18 -2.89
CA PRO A 553 10.10 -31.79 -2.54
C PRO A 553 8.99 -30.83 -3.02
N GLY A 554 9.01 -29.59 -2.56
CA GLY A 554 8.09 -28.54 -2.99
C GLY A 554 8.30 -28.11 -4.45
N ALA A 555 9.54 -28.17 -4.96
CA ALA A 555 9.88 -27.88 -6.34
C ALA A 555 11.22 -28.51 -6.78
N ILE A 556 11.43 -28.62 -8.09
CA ILE A 556 12.68 -29.07 -8.73
C ILE A 556 13.36 -27.91 -9.46
N TRP A 557 14.64 -27.70 -9.20
CA TRP A 557 15.47 -26.67 -9.82
C TRP A 557 16.59 -27.34 -10.63
N ILE A 558 16.78 -26.99 -11.90
CA ILE A 558 17.80 -27.63 -12.76
C ILE A 558 18.65 -26.58 -13.49
N PRO A 559 19.99 -26.71 -13.48
CA PRO A 559 20.86 -25.91 -14.33
C PRO A 559 21.03 -26.49 -15.73
N SER A 560 21.00 -25.63 -16.75
CA SER A 560 21.41 -25.99 -18.10
C SER A 560 21.72 -24.73 -18.91
N TYR A 561 22.98 -24.54 -19.32
CA TYR A 561 23.45 -23.21 -19.75
C TYR A 561 23.70 -23.01 -21.25
N GLY A 562 23.78 -24.07 -22.06
CA GLY A 562 24.12 -23.94 -23.47
C GLY A 562 25.44 -23.16 -23.69
N GLN A 563 25.38 -22.05 -24.44
CA GLN A 563 26.53 -21.17 -24.69
C GLN A 563 27.02 -20.41 -23.45
N ASN A 564 26.13 -20.26 -22.45
CA ASN A 564 26.39 -19.59 -21.19
C ASN A 564 26.99 -18.17 -21.38
N ASP A 565 26.28 -17.32 -22.11
CA ASP A 565 26.69 -15.96 -22.48
C ASP A 565 25.93 -14.85 -21.72
N GLY A 566 25.14 -15.22 -20.72
CA GLY A 566 24.29 -14.30 -19.96
C GLY A 566 22.88 -14.14 -20.53
N THR A 567 22.56 -14.77 -21.67
CA THR A 567 21.27 -14.62 -22.35
C THR A 567 20.47 -15.93 -22.37
N LEU A 568 19.13 -15.81 -22.25
CA LEU A 568 18.25 -16.97 -22.36
C LEU A 568 18.25 -17.58 -23.77
N ALA A 569 18.42 -16.75 -24.82
CA ALA A 569 18.43 -17.19 -26.20
C ALA A 569 19.63 -18.11 -26.54
N GLY A 570 20.78 -17.88 -25.92
CA GLY A 570 21.97 -18.72 -26.06
C GLY A 570 21.95 -19.98 -25.18
N SER A 571 20.92 -20.16 -24.35
CA SER A 571 20.85 -21.20 -23.34
C SER A 571 20.12 -22.45 -23.83
N LEU A 572 20.53 -23.62 -23.33
CA LEU A 572 19.89 -24.90 -23.66
C LEU A 572 18.96 -25.32 -22.53
N LYS A 573 17.68 -25.53 -22.84
CA LYS A 573 16.67 -25.94 -21.85
C LYS A 573 16.98 -27.33 -21.24
N PRO A 574 16.68 -27.57 -19.95
CA PRO A 574 16.83 -28.89 -19.34
C PRO A 574 15.99 -29.95 -20.06
N THR A 575 16.48 -31.19 -20.05
CA THR A 575 15.84 -32.34 -20.69
C THR A 575 14.83 -33.05 -19.80
N HIS A 576 14.84 -32.74 -18.50
CA HIS A 576 14.04 -33.40 -17.46
C HIS A 576 12.97 -32.43 -16.92
N PRO A 577 11.88 -32.92 -16.29
CA PRO A 577 10.89 -32.06 -15.66
C PRO A 577 11.51 -31.17 -14.57
N PHE A 578 11.23 -29.87 -14.63
CA PHE A 578 11.71 -28.89 -13.68
C PHE A 578 10.61 -27.86 -13.36
N ASP A 579 10.79 -27.18 -12.24
CA ASP A 579 9.95 -26.09 -11.75
C ASP A 579 10.64 -24.73 -11.82
N LEU A 580 11.97 -24.72 -11.70
CA LEU A 580 12.86 -23.58 -11.94
C LEU A 580 14.03 -24.01 -12.82
N TRP A 581 14.43 -23.18 -13.78
CA TRP A 581 15.60 -23.43 -14.65
C TRP A 581 16.64 -22.34 -14.48
N GLN A 582 17.86 -22.71 -14.07
CA GLN A 582 19.02 -21.82 -14.08
C GLN A 582 19.64 -21.86 -15.49
N TYR A 583 19.46 -20.79 -16.25
CA TYR A 583 19.83 -20.75 -17.67
C TYR A 583 21.23 -20.20 -17.91
N THR A 584 21.82 -19.47 -16.96
CA THR A 584 23.19 -18.97 -17.13
C THR A 584 23.86 -18.70 -15.78
N SER A 585 25.19 -18.84 -15.77
CA SER A 585 26.07 -18.37 -14.70
C SER A 585 26.86 -17.11 -15.06
N LYS A 586 26.48 -16.44 -16.15
CA LYS A 586 27.09 -15.19 -16.64
C LYS A 586 26.08 -14.05 -16.73
N GLY A 587 25.06 -14.08 -15.90
CA GLY A 587 24.10 -12.99 -15.80
C GLY A 587 24.72 -11.72 -15.25
N ALA A 588 24.03 -10.60 -15.46
CA ALA A 588 24.39 -9.30 -14.93
C ALA A 588 23.17 -8.65 -14.27
N VAL A 589 23.35 -8.20 -13.03
CA VAL A 589 22.31 -7.52 -12.22
C VAL A 589 22.94 -6.29 -11.58
N LYS A 590 22.24 -5.16 -11.62
CA LYS A 590 22.75 -3.92 -10.99
C LYS A 590 22.93 -4.15 -9.49
N GLY A 591 24.06 -3.66 -8.96
CA GLY A 591 24.43 -3.84 -7.56
C GLY A 591 25.27 -5.10 -7.28
N ILE A 592 25.45 -5.98 -8.27
CA ILE A 592 26.43 -7.09 -8.21
C ILE A 592 27.59 -6.78 -9.16
N THR A 593 28.81 -6.86 -8.65
CA THR A 593 30.01 -6.71 -9.49
C THR A 593 30.42 -8.08 -10.01
N GLY A 594 30.41 -8.24 -11.33
CA GLY A 594 30.75 -9.51 -11.99
C GLY A 594 29.51 -10.35 -12.31
N ASN A 595 29.73 -11.65 -12.49
CA ASN A 595 28.70 -12.57 -12.94
C ASN A 595 27.77 -13.01 -11.80
N VAL A 596 26.50 -13.22 -12.13
CA VAL A 596 25.50 -13.82 -11.25
C VAL A 596 24.70 -14.90 -11.97
N ASP A 597 24.32 -15.93 -11.23
CA ASP A 597 23.48 -16.99 -11.72
C ASP A 597 22.03 -16.51 -11.89
N MET A 598 21.46 -16.76 -13.08
CA MET A 598 20.14 -16.27 -13.45
C MET A 598 19.20 -17.43 -13.80
N ASN A 599 17.97 -17.28 -13.34
CA ASN A 599 16.92 -18.28 -13.48
C ASN A 599 15.76 -17.75 -14.33
N THR A 600 15.07 -18.65 -15.04
CA THR A 600 13.95 -18.29 -15.92
C THR A 600 12.63 -18.11 -15.16
N GLY A 601 11.57 -17.79 -15.90
CA GLY A 601 10.19 -17.95 -15.43
C GLY A 601 9.92 -19.34 -14.86
N THR A 602 8.95 -19.40 -13.96
CA THR A 602 8.78 -20.51 -13.03
C THR A 602 7.50 -21.31 -13.32
N SER A 603 7.46 -22.60 -12.96
CA SER A 603 6.22 -23.39 -13.03
C SER A 603 5.16 -22.85 -12.04
N ASP A 604 3.88 -23.18 -12.25
CA ASP A 604 2.82 -22.81 -11.30
C ASP A 604 3.07 -23.37 -9.89
N ARG A 605 3.74 -24.53 -9.79
CA ARG A 605 4.17 -25.15 -8.54
C ARG A 605 5.22 -24.29 -7.82
N PHE A 606 6.22 -23.79 -8.54
CA PHE A 606 7.20 -22.87 -7.97
C PHE A 606 6.60 -21.49 -7.65
N LYS A 607 5.66 -20.98 -8.47
CA LYS A 607 4.94 -19.73 -8.15
C LYS A 607 4.18 -19.86 -6.83
N ALA A 608 3.56 -21.01 -6.56
CA ALA A 608 2.88 -21.26 -5.30
C ALA A 608 3.84 -21.34 -4.10
N LEU A 609 5.09 -21.75 -4.32
CA LEU A 609 6.13 -21.84 -3.29
C LEU A 609 6.61 -20.46 -2.79
N ILE A 610 6.57 -19.45 -3.66
CA ILE A 610 7.15 -18.11 -3.41
C ILE A 610 6.11 -16.98 -3.21
N LYS A 611 4.81 -17.35 -3.22
CA LYS A 611 3.69 -16.50 -2.81
C LYS A 611 3.62 -16.43 -1.29
#